data_AF-A0A7R8V2Z8-F1
#
_entry.id   AF-A0A7R8V2Z8-F1
#
_cell.length_a   1.000
_cell.length_b   1.000
_cell.length_c   1.000
_cell.angle_alpha   90.00
_cell.angle_beta   90.00
_cell.angle_gamma   90.00
#
_symmetry.space_group_name_H-M   'P 1'
#
loop_
_entity.id
_entity.type
_entity.pdbx_description
1 polymer ?
#
loop_
_entity_poly.entity_id
_entity_poly.type
_entity_poly.pdbx_seq_one_letter_code
_entity_poly.pdbx_strand_id
1 'polypeptide(L)'
;MSFNKNWNIDSYRTEYESEEHWQLRRRFMEVHKNKFPEDELVCLAQVFTNVEFMGCKYPDETMRLVGELSQDVAKERRTRRRRAPKVGATITEVESPAHFHTQIGKGGRRGSSWG
;
A
#
# COMPACT_ATOMS: atom_id res chain seq x y z
N MET A 1 -15.46 -27.25 -10.36
CA MET A 1 -14.52 -27.75 -11.39
C MET A 1 -13.14 -27.82 -10.77
N SER A 2 -12.41 -28.92 -10.97
CA SER A 2 -11.02 -29.07 -10.51
C SER A 2 -10.11 -28.92 -11.73
N PHE A 3 -9.17 -27.98 -11.69
CA PHE A 3 -8.18 -27.75 -12.75
C PHE A 3 -6.76 -27.91 -12.18
N ASN A 4 -5.79 -28.14 -13.06
CA ASN A 4 -4.40 -28.32 -12.67
C ASN A 4 -3.83 -27.00 -12.10
N LYS A 5 -3.20 -27.10 -10.92
CA LYS A 5 -2.54 -25.97 -10.22
C LYS A 5 -1.04 -26.16 -10.11
N ASN A 6 -0.53 -27.32 -10.52
CA ASN A 6 0.88 -27.68 -10.43
C ASN A 6 1.63 -27.22 -11.70
N TRP A 7 1.55 -25.93 -11.98
CA TRP A 7 2.31 -25.26 -13.04
C TRP A 7 3.18 -24.17 -12.43
N ASN A 8 4.31 -23.87 -13.08
CA ASN A 8 5.24 -22.86 -12.60
C ASN A 8 4.81 -21.49 -13.14
N ILE A 9 4.62 -20.50 -12.26
CA ILE A 9 4.33 -19.15 -12.72
C ILE A 9 5.56 -18.54 -13.40
N ASP A 10 6.76 -18.82 -12.86
CA ASP A 10 7.99 -18.19 -13.33
C ASP A 10 8.39 -18.61 -14.74
N SER A 11 7.84 -19.69 -15.29
CA SER A 11 8.06 -20.08 -16.70
C SER A 11 7.40 -19.14 -17.70
N TYR A 12 6.46 -18.29 -17.27
CA TYR A 12 5.84 -17.30 -18.17
C TYR A 12 6.63 -16.00 -18.26
N ARG A 13 7.73 -15.85 -17.50
CA ARG A 13 8.58 -14.66 -17.57
C ARG A 13 9.29 -14.60 -18.92
N THR A 14 9.36 -13.41 -19.51
CA THR A 14 10.11 -13.14 -20.73
C THR A 14 11.32 -12.24 -20.46
N GLU A 15 12.36 -12.34 -21.28
CA GLU A 15 13.58 -11.55 -21.09
C GLU A 15 13.40 -10.07 -21.47
N TYR A 16 12.42 -9.77 -22.33
CA TYR A 16 12.15 -8.42 -22.85
C TYR A 16 11.11 -7.65 -22.04
N GLU A 17 10.54 -8.22 -20.97
CA GLU A 17 9.62 -7.50 -20.09
C GLU A 17 10.37 -6.83 -18.93
N SER A 18 9.94 -5.62 -18.55
CA SER A 18 10.50 -4.95 -17.38
C SER A 18 10.14 -5.67 -16.08
N GLU A 19 11.02 -5.61 -15.08
CA GLU A 19 10.82 -6.26 -13.78
C GLU A 19 9.49 -5.84 -13.10
N GLU A 20 9.12 -4.56 -13.17
CA GLU A 20 7.86 -4.07 -12.58
C GLU A 20 6.63 -4.71 -13.24
N HIS A 21 6.66 -4.82 -14.56
CA HIS A 21 5.61 -5.44 -15.36
C HIS A 21 5.48 -6.93 -15.03
N TRP A 22 6.61 -7.64 -14.96
CA TRP A 22 6.65 -9.04 -14.54
C TRP A 22 6.11 -9.25 -13.13
N GLN A 23 6.56 -8.46 -12.16
CA GLN A 23 6.13 -8.61 -10.77
C GLN A 23 4.62 -8.39 -10.61
N LEU A 24 4.05 -7.42 -11.33
CA LEU A 24 2.60 -7.20 -11.31
C LEU A 24 1.85 -8.39 -11.92
N ARG A 25 2.31 -8.89 -13.07
CA ARG A 25 1.72 -10.04 -13.77
C ARG A 25 1.79 -11.31 -12.93
N ARG A 26 2.98 -11.63 -12.40
CA ARG A 26 3.25 -12.75 -11.49
C ARG A 26 2.34 -12.71 -10.28
N ARG A 27 2.19 -11.52 -9.68
CA ARG A 27 1.34 -11.33 -8.51
C ARG A 27 -0.13 -11.58 -8.82
N PHE A 28 -0.62 -11.11 -9.95
CA PHE A 28 -1.99 -11.36 -10.39
C PHE A 28 -2.25 -12.87 -10.53
N MET A 29 -1.31 -13.60 -11.13
CA MET A 29 -1.39 -15.06 -11.26
C MET A 29 -1.38 -15.76 -9.89
N GLU A 30 -0.50 -15.39 -8.96
CA GLU A 30 -0.44 -15.99 -7.61
C GLU A 30 -1.77 -15.87 -6.84
N VAL A 31 -2.39 -14.68 -6.87
CA VAL A 31 -3.64 -14.39 -6.14
C VAL A 31 -4.80 -15.24 -6.65
N HIS A 32 -4.85 -15.47 -7.96
CA HIS A 32 -6.01 -16.06 -8.63
C HIS A 32 -5.77 -17.50 -9.12
N LYS A 33 -4.60 -18.09 -8.85
CA LYS A 33 -4.22 -19.47 -9.21
C LYS A 33 -5.20 -20.55 -8.72
N ASN A 34 -5.97 -20.25 -7.68
CA ASN A 34 -6.97 -21.15 -7.13
C ASN A 34 -8.38 -20.97 -7.69
N LYS A 35 -8.60 -19.92 -8.51
CA LYS A 35 -9.91 -19.52 -9.02
C LYS A 35 -10.09 -19.82 -10.50
N PHE A 36 -9.02 -19.78 -11.30
CA PHE A 36 -9.05 -19.94 -12.75
C PHE A 36 -8.10 -21.04 -13.23
N PRO A 37 -8.42 -21.73 -14.34
CA PRO A 37 -7.47 -22.61 -15.00
C PRO A 37 -6.28 -21.83 -15.56
N GLU A 38 -5.19 -22.55 -15.83
CA GLU A 38 -3.89 -22.01 -16.28
C GLU A 38 -4.03 -21.06 -17.47
N ASP A 39 -4.59 -21.53 -18.59
CA ASP A 39 -4.68 -20.78 -19.84
C ASP A 39 -5.49 -19.47 -19.69
N GLU A 40 -6.64 -19.56 -19.00
CA GLU A 40 -7.48 -18.38 -18.74
C GLU A 40 -6.77 -17.38 -17.83
N LEU A 41 -6.08 -17.86 -16.80
CA LEU A 41 -5.40 -16.98 -15.85
C LEU A 41 -4.21 -16.26 -16.49
N VAL A 42 -3.44 -16.95 -17.32
CA VAL A 42 -2.32 -16.35 -18.06
C VAL A 42 -2.84 -15.26 -19.00
N CYS A 43 -3.94 -15.52 -19.69
CA CYS A 43 -4.59 -14.53 -20.56
C CYS A 43 -5.08 -13.32 -19.77
N LEU A 44 -5.82 -13.52 -18.67
CA LEU A 44 -6.32 -12.45 -17.81
C LEU A 44 -5.20 -11.61 -17.20
N ALA A 45 -4.09 -12.25 -16.81
CA ALA A 45 -2.92 -11.55 -16.29
C ALA A 45 -2.29 -10.63 -17.35
N GLN A 46 -2.21 -11.09 -18.61
CA GLN A 46 -1.72 -10.26 -19.70
C GLN A 46 -2.66 -9.09 -20.00
N VAL A 47 -3.97 -9.33 -20.03
CA VAL A 47 -4.97 -8.27 -20.23
C VAL A 47 -4.85 -7.22 -19.13
N PHE A 48 -4.78 -7.65 -17.86
CA PHE A 48 -4.61 -6.76 -16.72
C PHE A 48 -3.40 -5.85 -16.88
N THR A 49 -2.23 -6.42 -17.17
CA THR A 49 -1.03 -5.61 -17.27
C THR A 49 -1.00 -4.72 -18.52
N ASN A 50 -1.61 -5.15 -19.62
CA ASN A 50 -1.79 -4.32 -20.80
C ASN A 50 -2.70 -3.11 -20.53
N VAL A 51 -3.76 -3.29 -19.75
CA VAL A 51 -4.63 -2.18 -19.30
C VAL A 51 -3.84 -1.21 -18.42
N GLU A 52 -3.10 -1.70 -17.43
CA GLU A 52 -2.40 -0.86 -16.45
C GLU A 52 -1.20 -0.09 -17.05
N PHE A 53 -0.38 -0.73 -17.88
CA PHE A 53 0.85 -0.12 -18.39
C PHE A 53 0.71 0.49 -19.79
N MET A 54 -0.13 -0.09 -20.65
CA MET A 54 -0.28 0.36 -22.04
C MET A 54 -1.60 1.10 -22.30
N GLY A 55 -2.49 1.18 -21.31
CA GLY A 55 -3.78 1.86 -21.46
C GLY A 55 -4.71 1.17 -22.47
N CYS A 56 -4.48 -0.11 -22.77
CA CYS A 56 -5.31 -0.88 -23.68
C CYS A 56 -6.74 -0.97 -23.17
N LYS A 57 -7.71 -0.99 -24.09
CA LYS A 57 -9.13 -1.21 -23.80
C LYS A 57 -9.58 -2.51 -24.42
N TYR A 58 -10.32 -3.27 -23.65
CA TYR A 58 -10.93 -4.55 -24.02
C TYR A 58 -12.46 -4.42 -23.92
N PRO A 59 -13.24 -5.42 -24.36
CA PRO A 59 -14.69 -5.40 -24.17
C PRO A 59 -15.09 -5.15 -22.72
N ASP A 60 -16.22 -4.47 -22.52
CA ASP A 60 -16.66 -3.99 -21.21
C ASP A 60 -16.74 -5.11 -20.16
N GLU A 61 -17.17 -6.30 -20.55
CA GLU A 61 -17.22 -7.48 -19.68
C GLU A 61 -15.82 -7.87 -19.17
N THR A 62 -14.82 -7.88 -20.05
CA THR A 62 -13.43 -8.17 -19.69
C THR A 62 -12.87 -7.09 -18.77
N MET A 63 -13.15 -5.81 -19.07
CA MET A 63 -12.68 -4.69 -18.25
C MET A 63 -13.26 -4.75 -16.83
N ARG A 64 -14.56 -5.09 -16.70
CA ARG A 64 -15.20 -5.28 -15.39
C ARG A 64 -14.58 -6.44 -14.61
N LEU A 65 -14.42 -7.59 -15.26
CA LEU A 65 -13.82 -8.78 -14.64
C LEU A 65 -12.40 -8.48 -14.13
N VAL A 66 -11.54 -7.93 -14.98
CA VAL A 66 -10.17 -7.57 -14.61
C VAL A 66 -10.15 -6.51 -13.50
N GLY A 67 -11.05 -5.53 -13.56
CA GLY A 67 -11.23 -4.53 -12.52
C GLY A 67 -11.58 -5.14 -11.16
N GLU A 68 -12.50 -6.11 -11.11
CA GLU A 68 -12.85 -6.82 -9.87
C GLU A 68 -11.67 -7.64 -9.34
N LEU A 69 -10.97 -8.37 -10.22
CA LEU A 69 -9.80 -9.19 -9.86
C LEU A 69 -8.62 -8.35 -9.36
N SER A 70 -8.43 -7.14 -9.89
CA SER A 70 -7.37 -6.21 -9.47
C SER A 70 -7.51 -5.78 -8.00
N GLN A 71 -8.73 -5.74 -7.47
CA GLN A 71 -8.97 -5.35 -6.08
C GLN A 71 -8.35 -6.35 -5.10
N ASP A 72 -8.35 -7.63 -5.43
CA ASP A 72 -7.77 -8.68 -4.57
C ASP A 72 -6.23 -8.59 -4.53
N VAL A 73 -5.63 -8.25 -5.67
CA VAL A 73 -4.19 -7.94 -5.77
C VAL A 73 -3.82 -6.76 -4.86
N ALA A 74 -4.65 -5.71 -4.86
CA ALA A 74 -4.46 -4.53 -4.02
C ALA A 74 -4.73 -4.81 -2.52
N LYS A 75 -5.72 -5.65 -2.19
CA LYS A 75 -6.05 -6.05 -0.81
C LYS A 75 -4.92 -6.84 -0.18
N GLU A 76 -4.29 -7.77 -0.90
CA GLU A 76 -3.18 -8.57 -0.36
C GLU A 76 -1.96 -7.69 0.01
N ARG A 77 -1.73 -6.60 -0.73
CA ARG A 77 -0.70 -5.60 -0.37
C ARG A 77 -1.01 -4.91 0.96
N ARG A 78 -2.29 -4.65 1.28
CA ARG A 78 -2.69 -4.02 2.56
C ARG A 78 -2.59 -4.98 3.74
N THR A 79 -2.99 -6.25 3.57
CA THR A 79 -2.93 -7.24 4.65
C THR A 79 -1.49 -7.60 5.01
N ARG A 80 -0.57 -7.69 4.03
CA ARG A 80 0.86 -7.90 4.29
C ARG A 80 1.49 -6.76 5.09
N ARG A 81 1.12 -5.50 4.81
CA ARG A 81 1.60 -4.33 5.58
C ARG A 81 1.09 -4.28 7.02
N ARG A 82 -0.11 -4.83 7.30
CA ARG A 82 -0.65 -4.92 8.66
C ARG A 82 0.01 -6.00 9.51
N ARG A 83 0.66 -7.01 8.89
CA ARG A 83 1.35 -8.11 9.58
C ARG A 83 2.83 -7.83 9.86
N ALA A 84 3.39 -6.74 9.34
CA ALA A 84 4.72 -6.31 9.76
C ALA A 84 4.63 -5.74 11.19
N PRO A 85 5.43 -6.23 12.16
CA PRO A 85 5.46 -5.65 13.49
C PRO A 85 5.90 -4.20 13.38
N LYS A 86 5.13 -3.28 13.98
CA LYS A 86 5.52 -1.89 14.17
C LYS A 86 6.77 -1.88 15.05
N VAL A 87 7.96 -1.75 14.45
CA VAL A 87 9.16 -1.38 15.20
C VAL A 87 9.02 0.09 15.57
N GLY A 88 8.65 0.31 16.84
CA GLY A 88 8.77 1.52 17.65
C GLY A 88 8.75 2.89 16.96
N ALA A 89 7.57 3.47 16.82
CA ALA A 89 7.44 4.92 16.91
C ALA A 89 7.14 5.27 18.37
N THR A 90 8.17 5.64 19.14
CA THR A 90 7.97 6.28 20.45
C THR A 90 7.73 7.77 20.21
N ILE A 91 6.46 8.14 20.19
CA ILE A 91 6.02 9.51 20.49
C ILE A 91 5.29 9.40 21.82
N THR A 92 5.86 9.99 22.86
CA THR A 92 5.07 10.49 23.98
C THR A 92 5.68 11.82 24.41
N GLU A 93 5.07 12.90 23.96
CA GLU A 93 5.08 14.17 24.69
C GLU A 93 4.38 13.92 26.03
N VAL A 94 5.04 14.24 27.15
CA VAL A 94 4.36 14.56 28.40
C VAL A 94 5.09 15.73 29.07
N GLU A 95 4.40 16.86 29.00
CA GLU A 95 4.14 17.82 30.07
C GLU A 95 5.31 18.67 30.62
N SER A 96 5.21 19.95 30.26
CA SER A 96 5.73 21.13 30.96
C SER A 96 5.51 21.09 32.48
N PRO A 97 6.55 21.37 33.30
CA PRO A 97 6.38 21.86 34.64
C PRO A 97 6.70 23.36 34.70
N ALA A 98 5.65 24.16 34.84
CA ALA A 98 5.75 25.52 35.35
C ALA A 98 6.31 25.48 36.78
N HIS A 99 7.47 26.11 37.01
CA HIS A 99 7.81 26.68 38.31
C HIS A 99 8.89 27.76 38.15
N PHE A 100 8.44 29.00 37.95
CA PHE A 100 9.29 30.19 37.92
C PHE A 100 8.77 31.20 38.95
N HIS A 101 9.16 31.02 40.21
CA HIS A 101 9.27 32.07 41.22
C HIS A 101 9.94 31.44 42.45
N THR A 102 11.04 31.96 42.98
CA THR A 102 11.11 33.25 43.67
C THR A 102 12.58 33.49 44.04
N GLN A 103 13.13 34.68 43.82
CA GLN A 103 13.59 35.55 44.93
C GLN A 103 14.15 36.91 44.43
N ILE A 104 13.40 37.96 44.78
CA ILE A 104 13.84 39.24 45.39
C ILE A 104 14.73 40.21 44.58
N GLY A 105 14.08 41.01 43.73
CA GLY A 105 14.54 42.36 43.40
C GLY A 105 14.06 43.36 44.47
N LYS A 106 15.01 44.03 45.13
CA LYS A 106 14.75 45.05 46.16
C LYS A 106 14.12 46.32 45.56
N GLY A 107 12.93 46.66 46.03
CA GLY A 107 12.52 47.97 46.55
C GLY A 107 12.82 49.26 45.76
N GLY A 108 11.73 49.89 45.30
CA GLY A 108 11.44 51.27 45.69
C GLY A 108 11.47 52.34 44.60
N ARG A 109 10.29 52.82 44.17
CA ARG A 109 9.74 54.14 44.57
C ARG A 109 8.42 54.44 43.84
N ARG A 110 7.36 54.49 44.66
CA ARG A 110 6.19 55.39 44.70
C ARG A 110 5.62 55.93 43.38
N GLY A 111 4.35 55.61 43.17
CA GLY A 111 3.47 56.28 42.23
C GLY A 111 3.06 57.69 42.65
N SER A 112 2.55 58.38 41.64
CA SER A 112 1.32 59.19 41.62
C SER A 112 1.11 60.26 42.70
N SER A 113 1.02 61.52 42.28
CA SER A 113 -0.18 62.33 42.54
C SER A 113 -0.22 63.52 41.60
N TRP A 114 -1.40 63.76 41.06
CA TRP A 114 -1.81 64.93 40.31
C TRP A 114 -1.89 66.16 41.25
N GLY A 115 -1.59 67.34 40.71
CA GLY A 115 -1.63 68.64 41.39
C GLY A 115 -0.57 69.58 40.86
#